data_AF-A0A845YUV1-F1
#
_entry.id   AF-A0A845YUV1-F1
#
_cell.length_a   1.000
_cell.length_b   1.000
_cell.length_c   1.000
_cell.angle_alpha   90.00
_cell.angle_beta   90.00
_cell.angle_gamma   90.00
#
_symmetry.space_group_name_H-M   'P 1'
#
loop_
_entity.id
_entity.type
_entity.pdbx_description
1 polymer ?
#
loop_
_entity_poly.entity_id
_entity_poly.type
_entity_poly.pdbx_seq_one_letter_code
_entity_poly.pdbx_strand_id
1 'polypeptide(L)' 'MKQQTECKQNYCLWVKDHNNGNHYMCLKCGRERWLNKRRWRLSVLLILLKSGFFIVLKKVLSALFLD' A
#
# COMPACT_ATOMS: atom_id res chain seq x y z
N MET A 1 9.94 24.96 17.70
CA MET A 1 9.55 23.66 17.12
C MET A 1 9.75 22.59 18.21
N LYS A 2 8.68 22.09 18.85
CA LYS A 2 8.81 21.18 20.01
C LYS A 2 9.17 19.76 19.54
N GLN A 3 10.38 19.37 19.86
CA GLN A 3 10.98 18.07 19.60
C GLN A 3 10.21 16.96 20.34
N GLN A 4 9.61 16.02 19.60
CA GLN A 4 8.86 14.90 20.15
C GLN A 4 9.79 13.70 20.40
N THR A 5 10.60 13.79 21.45
CA THR A 5 11.56 12.76 21.79
C THR A 5 10.92 11.52 22.46
N GLU A 6 9.59 11.48 22.68
CA GLU A 6 8.96 10.42 23.51
C GLU A 6 7.64 9.76 23.04
N CYS A 7 7.13 9.92 21.80
CA CYS A 7 6.03 9.01 21.38
C CYS A 7 6.59 7.69 20.83
N LYS A 8 6.99 6.79 21.74
CA LYS A 8 7.19 5.38 21.40
C LYS A 8 5.85 4.82 20.91
N GLN A 9 5.83 4.23 19.71
CA GLN A 9 4.61 3.75 19.03
C GLN A 9 3.70 2.88 19.91
N ASN A 10 4.28 2.18 20.89
CA ASN A 10 3.58 1.23 21.76
C ASN A 10 2.65 1.87 22.80
N TYR A 11 2.79 3.18 23.09
CA TYR A 11 1.98 3.87 24.11
C TYR A 11 1.17 5.05 23.55
N CYS A 12 1.02 5.11 22.23
CA CYS A 12 0.30 6.19 21.55
C CYS A 12 -1.16 5.75 21.34
N LEU A 13 -2.13 6.51 21.88
CA LEU A 13 -3.57 6.32 21.60
C LEU A 13 -3.86 6.85 20.19
N TRP A 14 -4.06 5.94 19.24
CA TRP A 14 -4.30 6.24 17.84
C TRP A 14 -5.78 6.50 17.58
N VAL A 15 -6.09 7.69 17.07
CA VAL A 15 -7.44 8.06 16.61
C VAL A 15 -7.46 8.07 15.09
N LYS A 16 -8.47 7.43 14.53
CA LYS A 16 -8.72 7.38 13.09
C LYS A 16 -9.36 8.69 12.65
N ASP A 17 -8.82 9.27 11.58
CA ASP A 17 -9.40 10.44 10.95
C ASP A 17 -10.76 10.09 10.31
N HIS A 18 -11.77 10.93 10.55
CA HIS A 18 -13.11 10.75 10.01
C HIS A 18 -13.12 10.95 8.49
N ASN A 19 -12.32 11.89 7.97
CA ASN A 19 -12.27 12.20 6.55
C ASN A 19 -11.38 11.21 5.77
N ASN A 20 -10.44 10.54 6.45
CA ASN A 20 -9.55 9.59 5.82
C ASN A 20 -9.34 8.35 6.68
N GLY A 21 -10.05 7.28 6.33
CA GLY A 21 -10.00 6.04 7.10
C GLY A 21 -8.65 5.30 7.08
N ASN A 22 -7.65 5.81 6.37
CA ASN A 22 -6.29 5.29 6.38
C ASN A 22 -5.31 6.15 7.17
N HIS A 23 -5.77 7.30 7.65
CA HIS A 23 -5.00 8.25 8.43
C HIS A 23 -5.32 8.10 9.91
N TYR A 24 -4.27 7.96 10.71
CA TYR A 24 -4.35 7.81 12.15
C TYR A 24 -3.42 8.82 12.80
N MET A 25 -3.93 9.56 13.78
CA MET A 25 -3.14 10.49 14.56
C MET A 25 -3.05 10.03 16.01
N CYS A 26 -1.86 10.12 16.59
CA CYS A 26 -1.68 9.95 18.03
C CYS A 26 -2.15 11.20 18.76
N LEU A 27 -3.08 11.07 19.71
CA LEU A 27 -3.52 12.23 20.51
C LEU A 27 -2.46 12.80 21.45
N LYS A 28 -1.53 11.94 21.91
CA LYS A 28 -0.52 12.34 22.91
C LYS A 28 0.54 13.28 22.34
N CYS A 29 0.90 13.09 21.08
CA CYS A 29 1.97 13.85 20.46
C CYS A 29 1.63 14.38 19.06
N GLY A 30 0.48 14.05 18.48
CA GLY A 30 0.16 14.46 17.11
C GLY A 30 0.97 13.74 16.03
N ARG A 31 1.57 12.58 16.34
CA ARG A 31 2.24 11.76 15.31
C ARG A 31 1.19 11.19 14.36
N GLU A 32 1.43 11.31 13.07
CA GLU A 32 0.60 10.75 12.02
C GLU A 32 1.07 9.35 11.58
N ARG A 33 0.13 8.49 11.17
CA ARG A 33 0.38 7.15 10.65
C ARG A 33 -0.61 6.83 9.52
N TRP A 34 -0.07 6.27 8.44
CA TRP A 34 -0.83 5.92 7.23
C TRP A 34 -0.82 4.39 7.02
N LEU A 35 -1.97 3.73 7.07
CA LEU A 35 -2.05 2.26 6.98
C LEU A 35 -2.08 1.71 5.53
N ASN A 36 -2.28 2.54 4.52
CA ASN A 36 -2.64 2.08 3.15
C ASN A 36 -1.46 1.88 2.17
N LYS A 37 -0.20 1.96 2.61
CA LYS A 37 0.95 1.89 1.68
C LYS A 37 1.17 0.49 1.07
N ARG A 38 0.76 -0.57 1.77
CA ARG A 38 1.03 -1.96 1.35
C ARG A 38 0.02 -2.51 0.33
N ARG A 39 -1.28 -2.19 0.49
CA ARG A 39 -2.35 -2.71 -0.37
C ARG A 39 -2.23 -2.24 -1.81
N TRP A 40 -1.90 -0.96 -2.01
CA TRP A 40 -1.66 -0.40 -3.34
C TRP A 40 -0.47 -1.05 -4.05
N ARG A 41 0.64 -1.27 -3.35
CA ARG A 41 1.84 -1.93 -3.92
C ARG A 41 1.54 -3.35 -4.39
N LEU A 42 0.79 -4.13 -3.61
CA LEU A 42 0.40 -5.49 -3.99
C LEU A 42 -0.54 -5.48 -5.19
N SER A 43 -1.50 -4.55 -5.23
CA SER A 43 -2.43 -4.44 -6.36
C SER A 43 -1.70 -4.11 -7.66
N VAL A 44 -0.76 -3.17 -7.63
CA VAL A 44 0.07 -2.81 -8.81
C VAL A 44 0.92 -3.99 -9.26
N LEU A 45 1.56 -4.70 -8.34
CA LEU A 45 2.38 -5.88 -8.66
C LEU A 45 1.55 -6.98 -9.34
N LEU A 46 0.35 -7.27 -8.81
CA LEU A 46 -0.55 -8.27 -9.40
C LEU A 46 -1.00 -7.89 -10.81
N ILE A 47 -1.26 -6.61 -11.07
CA ILE A 47 -1.61 -6.11 -12.41
C ILE A 47 -0.45 -6.32 -13.39
N LEU A 48 0.79 -6.01 -12.99
CA LEU A 48 1.98 -6.20 -13.84
C LEU A 48 2.25 -7.67 -14.14
N LEU A 49 2.08 -8.56 -13.15
CA LEU A 49 2.23 -10.00 -13.35
C LEU A 49 1.17 -10.54 -14.31
N LYS A 50 -0.09 -10.10 -14.15
CA LYS A 50 -1.20 -10.50 -15.02
C LYS A 50 -1.00 -10.01 -16.46
N SER A 51 -0.57 -8.75 -16.66
CA SER A 51 -0.34 -8.20 -18.00
C SER A 51 0.85 -8.87 -18.69
N GLY A 52 1.96 -9.08 -17.98
CA GLY A 52 3.12 -9.81 -18.50
C GLY A 52 2.78 -11.23 -18.90
N PHE A 53 2.05 -11.96 -18.05
CA PHE A 53 1.60 -13.31 -18.36
C PHE A 53 0.68 -13.35 -19.60
N PHE A 54 -0.24 -12.39 -19.73
CA PHE A 54 -1.15 -12.33 -20.86
C PHE A 54 -0.43 -12.07 -22.19
N ILE A 55 0.62 -11.22 -22.18
CA ILE A 55 1.45 -10.96 -23.36
C ILE A 55 2.20 -12.22 -23.79
N VAL A 56 2.82 -12.92 -22.84
CA VAL A 56 3.55 -14.17 -23.10
C VAL A 56 2.58 -15.25 -23.61
N LEU A 57 1.44 -15.42 -22.95
CA LEU A 57 0.42 -16.40 -23.34
C LEU A 57 -0.08 -16.13 -24.77
N LYS A 58 -0.39 -14.87 -25.11
CA LYS A 58 -0.76 -14.50 -26.47
C LYS A 58 0.33 -14.85 -27.48
N LYS A 59 1.59 -14.54 -27.17
CA LYS A 59 2.72 -14.81 -28.06
C LYS A 59 2.91 -16.31 -28.32
N VAL A 60 2.81 -17.14 -27.27
CA VAL A 60 2.89 -18.60 -27.37
C VAL A 60 1.70 -19.16 -28.15
N LEU A 61 0.49 -18.67 -27.90
CA LEU A 61 -0.70 -19.11 -28.61
C LEU A 61 -0.62 -18.77 -30.11
N SER A 62 -0.15 -17.58 -30.45
CA SER A 62 0.08 -17.20 -31.85
C SER A 62 1.17 -18.03 -32.52
N ALA A 63 2.22 -18.44 -31.80
CA ALA A 63 3.24 -19.35 -32.34
C ALA A 63 2.67 -20.75 -32.59
N LEU A 64 1.86 -21.28 -31.66
CA LEU A 64 1.22 -22.60 -31.78
C LEU A 64 0.13 -22.68 -32.86
N PHE A 65 -0.47 -21.55 -33.26
CA PHE A 65 -1.50 -21.49 -34.29
C PHE A 65 -0.96 -21.12 -35.68
N LEU A 66 0.32 -20.73 -35.79
CA LEU A 66 1.00 -20.46 -37.07
C LEU A 66 1.95 -21.59 -37.52
N ASP A 67 2.17 -22.60 -36.68
CA ASP A 67 2.67 -23.93 -37.06
C ASP A 67 1.49 -24.87 -37.40
#